data_AF-A0A496SR75-F1
#
_entry.id   AF-A0A496SR75-F1
#
_cell.length_a   1.000
_cell.length_b   1.000
_cell.length_c   1.000
_cell.angle_alpha   90.00
_cell.angle_beta   90.00
_cell.angle_gamma   90.00
#
_symmetry.space_group_name_H-M   'P 1'
#
loop_
_entity.id
_entity.type
_entity.pdbx_description
1 polymer ?
#
loop_
_entity_poly.entity_id
_entity_poly.type
_entity_poly.pdbx_seq_one_letter_code
_entity_poly.pdbx_strand_id
1 'polypeptide(L)'
;LEKPHFDILYFARRAWRERVPDCRLNTLEKYLLGVERKDDVPSALVPDFYETYMRTRNVGPLIPIIEHNKQDLITLANIFSKLHEEWE
;
A
#
# COMPACT_ATOMS: atom_id res chain seq x y z
N LEU A 1 -16.38 0.63 -21.96
CA LEU A 1 -15.32 -0.36 -21.64
C LEU A 1 -15.55 -0.83 -20.22
N GLU A 2 -15.94 -2.09 -20.03
CA GLU A 2 -15.87 -2.70 -18.70
C GLU A 2 -14.41 -2.68 -18.25
N LYS A 3 -14.16 -2.12 -17.06
CA LYS A 3 -12.84 -2.16 -16.41
C LYS A 3 -12.94 -3.18 -15.28
N PRO A 4 -12.40 -4.39 -15.43
CA PRO A 4 -12.42 -5.36 -14.35
C PRO A 4 -11.68 -4.78 -13.14
N HIS A 5 -12.28 -4.96 -11.96
CA HIS A 5 -11.67 -4.56 -10.69
C HIS A 5 -10.88 -5.73 -10.13
N PHE A 6 -9.57 -5.54 -9.96
CA PHE A 6 -8.67 -6.55 -9.38
C PHE A 6 -8.37 -6.19 -7.93
N ASP A 7 -9.07 -6.83 -7.00
CA ASP A 7 -8.69 -6.78 -5.59
C ASP A 7 -7.48 -7.69 -5.35
N ILE A 8 -6.30 -7.07 -5.26
CA ILE A 8 -5.01 -7.75 -5.09
C ILE A 8 -4.99 -8.59 -3.80
N LEU A 9 -5.69 -8.19 -2.74
CA LEU A 9 -5.66 -8.90 -1.46
C LEU A 9 -6.26 -10.30 -1.58
N TYR A 10 -7.32 -10.46 -2.36
CA TYR A 10 -7.94 -11.76 -2.60
C TYR A 10 -6.97 -12.74 -3.26
N PHE A 11 -6.31 -12.29 -4.32
CA PHE A 11 -5.35 -13.09 -5.07
C PHE A 11 -4.07 -13.35 -4.27
N ALA A 12 -3.55 -12.35 -3.55
CA ALA A 12 -2.38 -12.48 -2.70
C ALA A 12 -2.58 -13.51 -1.57
N ARG A 13 -3.77 -13.54 -0.94
CA ARG A 13 -4.11 -14.57 0.05
C ARG A 13 -4.11 -15.96 -0.55
N ARG A 14 -4.62 -16.14 -1.76
CA ARG A 14 -4.62 -17.44 -2.44
C ARG A 14 -3.20 -17.91 -2.77
N ALA A 15 -2.34 -17.00 -3.20
CA ALA A 15 -0.97 -17.30 -3.60
C ALA A 15 -0.04 -17.56 -2.39
N TRP A 16 -0.09 -16.71 -1.35
CA TRP A 16 1.01 -16.61 -0.39
C TRP A 16 0.62 -16.72 1.10
N ARG A 17 -0.64 -16.91 1.47
CA ARG A 17 -1.05 -16.95 2.90
C ARG A 17 -0.29 -17.97 3.77
N GLU A 18 0.18 -19.07 3.18
CA GLU A 18 0.95 -20.11 3.88
C GLU A 18 2.48 -19.88 3.82
N ARG A 19 2.93 -18.83 3.11
CA ARG A 19 4.36 -18.50 2.89
C ARG A 19 4.80 -17.22 3.60
N VAL A 20 3.86 -16.38 4.03
CA VAL A 20 4.12 -15.12 4.75
C VAL A 20 3.34 -15.05 6.05
N PRO A 21 3.79 -14.27 7.06
CA PRO A 21 3.09 -14.17 8.36
C PRO A 21 1.64 -13.66 8.25
N ASP A 22 1.41 -12.71 7.36
CA ASP A 22 0.09 -12.21 6.98
C ASP A 22 0.14 -11.58 5.57
N CYS A 23 -1.02 -11.33 4.97
CA CYS A 23 -1.12 -10.68 3.66
C CYS A 23 -1.37 -9.17 3.76
N ARG A 24 -0.90 -8.50 4.83
CA ARG A 24 -0.90 -7.03 4.86
C ARG A 24 0.11 -6.51 3.83
N LEU A 25 -0.15 -5.31 3.29
CA LEU A 25 0.66 -4.75 2.21
C LEU A 25 2.14 -4.63 2.58
N ASN A 26 2.45 -4.18 3.80
CA ASN A 26 3.82 -4.08 4.32
C ASN A 26 4.52 -5.45 4.43
N THR A 27 3.81 -6.49 4.87
CA THR A 27 4.34 -7.85 4.93
C THR A 27 4.64 -8.37 3.53
N LEU A 28 3.71 -8.21 2.59
CA LEU A 28 3.94 -8.64 1.20
C LEU A 28 5.10 -7.86 0.55
N GLU A 29 5.20 -6.55 0.82
CA GLU A 29 6.30 -5.72 0.34
C GLU A 29 7.66 -6.23 0.84
N LYS A 30 7.76 -6.56 2.13
CA LYS A 30 8.98 -7.11 2.73
C LYS A 30 9.33 -8.48 2.14
N TYR A 31 8.39 -9.41 2.12
CA TYR A 31 8.66 -10.81 1.78
C TYR A 31 8.75 -11.06 0.27
N LEU A 32 8.07 -10.28 -0.56
CA LEU A 32 8.05 -10.47 -2.02
C LEU A 32 8.96 -9.50 -2.77
N LEU A 33 9.13 -8.27 -2.25
CA LEU A 33 9.87 -7.20 -2.94
C LEU A 33 11.17 -6.81 -2.21
N GLY A 34 11.41 -7.33 -1.00
CA GLY A 34 12.62 -7.04 -0.22
C GLY A 34 12.68 -5.59 0.29
N VAL A 35 11.54 -4.88 0.33
CA VAL A 35 11.48 -3.49 0.80
C VAL A 35 11.10 -3.47 2.28
N GLU A 36 11.90 -2.79 3.08
CA GLU A 36 11.58 -2.51 4.48
C GLU A 36 11.19 -1.04 4.63
N ARG A 37 9.93 -0.82 5.03
CA ARG A 37 9.44 0.53 5.34
C ARG A 37 9.93 0.97 6.71
N LYS A 38 10.25 2.26 6.81
CA LYS A 38 10.32 2.94 8.09
C LYS A 38 8.90 3.37 8.45
N ASP A 39 8.47 3.13 9.69
CA ASP A 39 7.13 3.53 10.14
C ASP A 39 6.91 5.02 9.87
N ASP A 40 5.76 5.31 9.26
CA ASP A 40 5.34 6.65 8.85
C ASP A 40 4.22 7.16 9.77
N VAL A 41 3.65 8.32 9.44
CA VAL A 41 2.55 8.96 10.17
C VAL A 41 1.47 7.94 10.58
N PRO A 42 1.17 7.80 11.89
CA PRO A 42 0.08 6.96 12.36
C PRO A 42 -1.24 7.32 11.66
N SER A 43 -1.95 6.33 11.10
CA SER A 43 -3.17 6.59 10.32
C SER A 43 -4.25 7.34 11.10
N ALA A 44 -4.25 7.21 12.44
CA ALA A 44 -5.15 7.96 13.32
C ALA A 44 -4.95 9.49 13.27
N LEU A 45 -3.76 9.98 12.86
CA LEU A 45 -3.45 11.40 12.73
C LEU A 45 -3.78 11.99 11.34
N VAL A 46 -4.11 11.15 10.36
CA VAL A 46 -4.45 11.60 8.99
C VAL A 46 -5.58 12.63 8.99
N PRO A 47 -6.69 12.46 9.76
CA PRO A 47 -7.74 13.49 9.84
C PRO A 47 -7.23 14.84 10.33
N ASP A 48 -6.42 14.88 11.40
CA ASP A 48 -5.86 16.10 11.98
C ASP A 48 -4.92 16.83 11.01
N PHE A 49 -4.14 16.05 10.24
CA PHE A 49 -3.24 16.59 9.22
C PHE A 49 -4.03 17.23 8.08
N TYR A 50 -5.14 16.60 7.69
CA TYR A 50 -6.05 17.15 6.69
C TYR A 50 -6.80 18.39 7.19
N GLU A 51 -7.27 18.40 8.44
CA GLU A 51 -7.88 19.58 9.07
C GLU A 51 -6.89 20.75 9.10
N THR A 52 -5.63 20.48 9.48
CA THR A 52 -4.57 21.48 9.49
C THR A 52 -4.38 22.10 8.10
N TYR A 53 -4.34 21.28 7.05
CA TYR A 53 -4.30 21.79 5.68
C TYR A 53 -5.54 22.63 5.33
N MET A 54 -6.75 22.19 5.70
CA MET A 54 -7.97 22.93 5.39
C MET A 54 -8.03 24.30 6.06
N ARG A 55 -7.57 24.39 7.31
CA ARG A 55 -7.55 25.65 8.08
C ARG A 55 -6.43 26.60 7.64
N THR A 56 -5.24 26.07 7.37
CA THR A 56 -4.02 26.88 7.19
C THR A 56 -3.56 26.99 5.75
N ARG A 57 -4.06 26.14 4.85
CA ARG A 57 -3.56 25.92 3.49
C ARG A 57 -2.10 25.47 3.42
N ASN A 58 -1.47 25.16 4.54
CA ASN A 58 -0.13 24.57 4.57
C ASN A 58 -0.20 23.11 4.13
N VAL A 59 0.45 22.78 3.02
CA VAL A 59 0.50 21.41 2.47
C VAL A 59 1.44 20.49 3.24
N GLY A 60 2.34 21.04 4.07
CA GLY A 60 3.38 20.29 4.77
C GLY A 60 2.89 19.02 5.49
N PRO A 61 1.81 19.08 6.29
CA PRO A 61 1.25 17.89 6.94
C PRO A 61 0.79 16.79 5.97
N LEU A 62 0.40 17.14 4.73
CA LEU A 62 -0.09 16.16 3.75
C LEU A 62 1.02 15.44 2.98
N ILE A 63 2.23 16.01 2.91
CA ILE A 63 3.35 15.44 2.17
C ILE A 63 3.62 13.96 2.53
N PRO A 64 3.80 13.58 3.81
CA PRO A 64 4.05 12.18 4.16
C PRO A 64 2.88 11.26 3.77
N ILE A 65 1.64 11.72 3.89
CA ILE A 65 0.45 10.94 3.51
C ILE A 65 0.43 10.65 2.01
N ILE A 66 0.79 11.65 1.20
CA ILE A 66 0.86 11.54 -0.26
C ILE A 66 1.99 10.60 -0.68
N GLU A 67 3.18 10.74 -0.10
CA GLU A 67 4.30 9.83 -0.40
C GLU A 67 3.98 8.39 0.02
N HIS A 68 3.31 8.18 1.16
CA HIS A 68 2.85 6.86 1.57
C HIS A 68 1.86 6.25 0.55
N ASN A 69 0.84 7.03 0.13
CA ASN A 69 -0.12 6.57 -0.87
C ASN A 69 0.53 6.21 -2.21
N LYS A 70 1.49 7.03 -2.65
CA LYS A 70 2.26 6.76 -3.86
C LYS A 70 3.04 5.45 -3.75
N GLN A 71 3.70 5.21 -2.62
CA GLN A 71 4.40 3.96 -2.37
C GLN A 71 3.44 2.76 -2.38
N ASP A 72 2.26 2.88 -1.77
CA ASP A 72 1.23 1.82 -1.80
C ASP A 72 0.78 1.46 -3.21
N LEU A 73 0.54 2.46 -4.06
CA LEU A 73 0.16 2.23 -5.45
C LEU A 73 1.26 1.50 -6.24
N ILE A 74 2.53 1.89 -6.04
CA ILE A 74 3.68 1.22 -6.67
C ILE A 74 3.77 -0.23 -6.19
N THR A 75 3.62 -0.46 -4.89
CA THR A 75 3.68 -1.80 -4.30
C THR A 75 2.55 -2.70 -4.80
N LEU A 76 1.32 -2.17 -4.90
CA LEU A 76 0.21 -2.90 -5.48
C LEU A 76 0.47 -3.31 -6.94
N ALA A 77 1.02 -2.42 -7.76
CA ALA A 77 1.40 -2.73 -9.14
C ALA A 77 2.48 -3.83 -9.21
N ASN A 78 3.50 -3.76 -8.34
CA ASN A 78 4.56 -4.77 -8.29
C ASN A 78 4.04 -6.14 -7.81
N ILE A 79 3.17 -6.17 -6.80
CA ILE A 79 2.53 -7.41 -6.34
C ILE A 79 1.65 -8.00 -7.45
N PHE A 80 0.94 -7.17 -8.21
CA PHE A 80 0.17 -7.65 -9.36
C PHE A 80 1.06 -8.34 -10.40
N SER A 81 2.25 -7.77 -10.69
CA SER A 81 3.24 -8.45 -11.56
C SER A 81 3.71 -9.78 -10.97
N LYS A 82 3.93 -9.85 -9.65
CA LYS A 82 4.30 -11.11 -8.97
C LYS A 82 3.18 -12.16 -8.99
N LEU A 83 1.92 -11.75 -8.91
CA LEU A 83 0.78 -12.66 -9.04
C LEU A 83 0.73 -13.28 -10.44
N HIS A 84 1.07 -12.51 -11.48
CA HIS A 84 1.17 -13.02 -12.83
C HIS A 84 2.26 -14.09 -12.93
N GLU A 85 3.48 -13.80 -12.43
CA GLU A 85 4.60 -14.76 -12.40
C GLU A 85 4.29 -16.03 -11.59
N GLU A 86 3.52 -15.94 -10.51
CA GLU A 86 3.18 -17.08 -9.65
C GLU A 86 2.18 -18.05 -10.29
N TRP A 87 1.40 -17.60 -11.28
CA TRP A 87 0.33 -18.38 -11.92
C TRP A 87 0.54 -18.67 -13.41
N GLU A 88 1.65 -18.22 -13.98
CA GLU A 88 2.22 -18.82 -15.19
C GLU A 88 2.84 -20.20 -14.89
#